data_AF-A0A965M6N7-F1
#
_entry.id   AF-A0A965M6N7-F1
#
_cell.length_a   1.000
_cell.length_b   1.000
_cell.length_c   1.000
_cell.angle_alpha   90.00
_cell.angle_beta   90.00
_cell.angle_gamma   90.00
#
_symmetry.space_group_name_H-M   'P 1'
#
loop_
_entity.id
_entity.type
_entity.pdbx_description
1 polymer ?
#
loop_
_entity_poly.entity_id
_entity_poly.type
_entity_poly.pdbx_seq_one_letter_code
_entity_poly.pdbx_strand_id
1 'polypeptide(L)'
;EYKNEAYGMFGELMGRIKEEVVHNLFRSASSLSAFESFLSALPQRAGRGELPMQAQTTEGSMSMQAEGGSTMVEEVLAPMKRQGPKLGRNDPCPLDANKKFKNCCGATGAKGCLKVGA
;
A
#
# COMPACT_ATOMS: atom_id res chain seq x y z
N GLU A 1 19.65 -8.20 14.18
CA GLU A 1 19.75 -6.87 14.80
C GLU A 1 19.25 -5.78 13.86
N TYR A 2 19.80 -5.64 12.65
CA TYR A 2 19.34 -4.69 11.61
C TYR A 2 17.82 -4.62 11.40
N LYS A 3 17.14 -5.77 11.31
CA LYS A 3 15.68 -5.83 11.12
C LYS A 3 14.89 -5.21 12.29
N ASN A 4 15.40 -5.32 13.52
CA ASN A 4 14.72 -4.80 14.70
C ASN A 4 14.95 -3.29 14.83
N GLU A 5 16.15 -2.79 14.53
CA GLU A 5 16.43 -1.35 14.46
C GLU A 5 15.65 -0.67 13.34
N ALA A 6 15.62 -1.26 12.14
CA ALA A 6 14.87 -0.72 11.00
C ALA A 6 13.36 -0.63 11.31
N TYR A 7 12.82 -1.63 12.02
CA TYR A 7 11.42 -1.60 12.47
C TYR A 7 11.17 -0.49 13.51
N GLY A 8 12.11 -0.27 14.44
CA GLY A 8 12.07 0.85 15.38
C GLY A 8 12.06 2.21 14.68
N MET A 9 12.99 2.42 13.75
CA MET A 9 13.06 3.67 12.96
C MET A 9 11.81 3.90 12.11
N PHE A 10 11.25 2.85 11.52
CA PHE A 10 10.00 2.94 10.78
C PHE A 10 8.79 3.25 11.68
N GLY A 11 8.77 2.68 12.88
CA GLY A 11 7.77 2.99 13.90
C GLY A 11 7.78 4.46 14.31
N GLU A 12 8.97 5.03 14.54
CA GLU A 12 9.14 6.46 14.81
C GLU A 12 8.68 7.34 13.66
N LEU A 13 9.05 6.99 12.41
CA LEU A 13 8.61 7.70 11.22
C LEU A 13 7.08 7.71 11.10
N MET A 14 6.43 6.56 11.31
CA MET A 14 4.97 6.46 11.28
C MET A 14 4.31 7.24 12.42
N GLY A 15 4.96 7.36 13.57
CA GLY A 15 4.51 8.24 14.65
C GLY A 15 4.48 9.70 14.20
N ARG A 16 5.59 10.20 13.65
CA ARG A 16 5.71 11.58 13.17
C ARG A 16 4.71 11.92 12.07
N ILE A 17 4.50 11.02 11.11
CA ILE A 17 3.53 11.24 10.02
C ILE A 17 2.10 11.37 10.57
N LYS A 18 1.72 10.55 11.55
CA LYS A 18 0.39 10.64 12.17
C LYS A 18 0.20 11.97 12.90
N GLU A 19 1.20 12.40 13.66
CA GLU A 19 1.20 13.69 14.34
C GLU A 19 1.09 14.85 13.35
N GLU A 20 1.86 14.80 12.27
CA GLU A 20 1.85 15.84 11.23
C GLU A 20 0.51 15.92 10.49
N VAL A 21 -0.09 14.77 10.14
CA VAL A 21 -1.42 14.73 9.51
C VAL A 21 -2.48 15.35 10.41
N VAL A 22 -2.50 14.96 11.68
CA VAL A 22 -3.47 15.49 12.66
C VAL A 22 -3.21 16.98 12.90
N HIS A 23 -1.96 17.40 13.08
CA HIS A 23 -1.58 18.79 13.27
C HIS A 23 -1.97 19.66 12.07
N ASN A 24 -1.68 19.21 10.84
CA ASN A 24 -2.06 19.91 9.61
C ASN A 24 -3.57 19.97 9.44
N LEU A 25 -4.31 18.90 9.77
CA LEU A 25 -5.77 18.90 9.74
C LEU A 25 -6.36 19.92 10.72
N PHE A 26 -5.88 19.96 11.96
CA PHE A 26 -6.40 20.90 12.96
C PHE A 26 -5.97 22.34 12.70
N ARG A 27 -4.74 22.56 12.20
CA ARG A 27 -4.25 23.90 11.86
C ARG A 27 -4.96 24.47 10.63
N SER A 28 -5.25 23.65 9.62
CA SER A 28 -6.00 24.05 8.43
C SER A 28 -7.50 24.24 8.71
N ALA A 29 -8.11 23.38 9.54
CA ALA A 29 -9.53 23.50 9.92
C ALA A 29 -9.82 24.68 10.87
N SER A 30 -8.84 25.15 11.64
CA SER A 30 -9.01 26.24 12.62
C SER A 30 -9.18 27.64 12.02
N SER A 31 -8.92 27.81 10.72
CA SER A 31 -9.21 29.06 10.00
C SER A 31 -9.48 28.76 8.53
N LEU A 32 -10.76 28.70 8.15
CA LEU A 32 -11.21 28.58 6.75
C LEU A 32 -10.50 29.58 5.82
N SER A 33 -10.26 30.81 6.30
CA SER A 33 -9.55 31.86 5.57
C SER A 33 -8.07 31.55 5.28
N ALA A 34 -7.36 30.89 6.21
CA ALA A 34 -5.98 30.47 5.97
C ALA A 34 -5.91 29.26 5.02
N PHE A 35 -6.92 28.38 5.07
CA PHE A 35 -7.04 27.25 4.16
C PHE A 35 -7.34 27.70 2.73
N GLU A 36 -8.26 28.65 2.52
CA GLU A 36 -8.50 29.27 1.22
C GLU A 36 -7.25 29.97 0.67
N SER A 37 -6.54 30.72 1.52
CA SER A 37 -5.28 31.38 1.14
C SER A 37 -4.21 30.37 0.71
N PHE A 38 -4.10 29.23 1.41
CA PHE A 38 -3.19 28.15 1.07
C PHE A 38 -3.58 27.44 -0.25
N LEU A 39 -4.86 27.12 -0.45
CA LEU A 39 -5.35 26.53 -1.70
C LEU A 39 -5.14 27.45 -2.91
N SER A 40 -5.29 28.77 -2.72
CA SER A 40 -5.03 29.76 -3.77
C SER A 40 -3.54 29.91 -4.11
N ALA A 41 -2.65 29.57 -3.18
CA ALA A 41 -1.21 29.64 -3.34
C ALA A 41 -0.60 28.38 -4.00
N LEU A 42 -1.37 27.30 -4.15
CA LEU A 42 -0.90 26.12 -4.87
C LEU A 42 -0.79 26.43 -6.38
N PRO A 43 0.38 26.25 -7.01
CA PRO A 43 0.50 26.44 -8.45
C PRO A 43 -0.40 25.42 -9.15
N GLN A 44 -1.40 25.93 -9.89
CA GLN A 44 -2.23 25.12 -10.78
C GLN A 44 -1.37 24.57 -11.92
N ARG A 45 -0.59 23.53 -11.63
CA ARG A 45 0.17 22.79 -12.64
C ARG A 45 -0.76 21.76 -13.29
N ALA A 46 -1.80 22.27 -13.96
CA ALA A 46 -2.69 21.48 -14.80
C ALA A 46 -3.01 22.27 -16.07
N GLY A 47 -2.19 22.04 -17.10
CA GLY A 47 -2.74 21.83 -18.44
C GLY A 47 -3.07 23.05 -19.30
N ARG A 48 -2.54 24.24 -19.05
CA ARG A 48 -2.62 25.34 -20.03
C ARG A 48 -1.50 25.26 -21.06
N GLY A 49 -1.52 24.19 -21.86
CA GLY A 49 -0.71 24.04 -23.06
C GLY A 49 -1.34 24.79 -24.23
N GLU A 50 -1.43 26.13 -24.12
CA GLU A 50 -1.69 26.98 -25.29
C GLU A 50 -0.33 27.27 -25.93
N LEU A 51 0.10 26.39 -26.84
CA LEU A 51 1.23 26.66 -27.73
C LEU A 51 0.69 27.24 -29.04
N PRO A 52 1.12 28.44 -29.45
CA PRO A 52 0.88 28.91 -30.81
C PRO A 52 1.94 28.34 -31.77
N MET A 53 1.49 28.14 -33.00
CA MET A 53 2.26 28.37 -34.23
C MET A 53 3.05 27.22 -34.88
N GLN A 54 2.60 26.95 -36.11
CA GLN A 54 3.30 26.58 -37.34
C GLN A 54 3.88 25.18 -37.55
N ALA A 55 3.30 24.55 -38.57
CA ALA A 55 3.83 23.45 -39.33
C ALA A 55 5.21 23.76 -39.92
N GLN A 56 6.16 22.82 -39.79
CA GLN A 56 6.95 22.33 -40.92
C GLN A 56 7.68 21.02 -40.57
N THR A 57 7.73 20.19 -41.59
CA THR A 57 8.33 18.87 -41.79
C THR A 57 9.81 18.76 -41.39
N THR A 58 10.26 17.57 -40.97
CA THR A 58 11.20 16.69 -41.71
C THR A 58 11.57 15.45 -40.88
N GLU A 59 12.09 14.47 -41.60
CA GLU A 59 12.08 13.04 -41.38
C GLU A 59 13.19 12.50 -40.45
N GLY A 60 12.94 11.31 -39.91
CA GLY A 60 13.97 10.27 -39.72
C GLY A 60 14.78 10.29 -38.42
N SER A 61 14.58 9.27 -37.58
CA SER A 61 15.74 8.50 -37.08
C SER A 61 15.34 7.18 -36.43
N MET A 62 16.27 6.25 -36.62
CA MET A 62 16.16 4.81 -36.55
C MET A 62 16.07 4.23 -35.14
N SER A 63 15.53 3.01 -35.13
CA SER A 63 15.71 1.97 -34.11
C SER A 63 17.17 1.83 -33.68
N MET A 64 17.41 1.78 -32.37
CA MET A 64 18.57 1.10 -31.78
C MET A 64 18.14 0.44 -30.47
N GLN A 65 18.25 -0.88 -30.48
CA GLN A 65 18.18 -1.76 -29.33
C GLN A 65 19.61 -1.86 -28.76
N ALA A 66 19.78 -1.65 -27.45
CA ALA A 66 21.02 -2.03 -26.77
C ALA A 66 20.75 -2.33 -25.30
N GLU A 67 21.28 -3.48 -24.91
CA GLU A 67 21.18 -4.15 -23.62
C GLU A 67 21.95 -3.43 -22.50
N GLY A 68 21.64 -3.81 -21.25
CA GLY A 68 22.60 -3.71 -20.15
C GLY A 68 22.09 -2.89 -18.96
N GLY A 69 21.44 -3.55 -18.00
CA GLY A 69 21.03 -2.93 -16.74
C GLY A 69 20.81 -3.95 -15.64
N SER A 70 21.91 -4.30 -14.97
CA SER A 70 22.02 -5.17 -13.80
C SER A 70 20.81 -5.07 -12.85
N THR A 71 20.00 -6.13 -12.78
CA THR A 71 18.97 -6.26 -11.74
C THR A 71 19.53 -7.08 -10.61
N MET A 72 19.95 -6.38 -9.56
CA MET A 72 20.19 -6.96 -8.26
C MET A 72 18.94 -7.75 -7.86
N VAL A 73 19.11 -9.04 -7.62
CA VAL A 73 18.08 -9.90 -7.03
C VAL A 73 17.86 -9.42 -5.60
N GLU A 74 16.94 -8.46 -5.47
CA GLU A 74 16.29 -8.14 -4.22
C GLU A 74 15.54 -9.40 -3.81
N GLU A 75 16.07 -10.10 -2.81
CA GLU A 75 15.39 -11.20 -2.15
C GLU A 75 14.19 -10.61 -1.40
N VAL A 76 13.12 -10.37 -2.16
CA VAL A 76 11.82 -9.96 -1.66
C VAL A 76 11.44 -11.03 -0.65
N LEU A 77 11.43 -10.66 0.64
CA LEU A 77 10.84 -11.44 1.71
C LEU A 77 9.38 -11.70 1.34
N ALA A 78 9.15 -12.80 0.62
CA ALA A 78 7.85 -13.13 0.08
C ALA A 78 6.89 -13.27 1.26
N PRO A 79 5.70 -12.65 1.18
CA PRO A 79 4.72 -12.74 2.26
C PRO A 79 4.44 -14.22 2.56
N MET A 80 4.58 -14.59 3.84
CA MET A 80 4.46 -15.96 4.30
C MET A 80 3.08 -16.49 3.89
N LYS A 81 3.03 -17.32 2.84
CA LYS A 81 1.79 -17.90 2.35
C LYS A 81 1.29 -18.89 3.39
N ARG A 82 0.00 -18.77 3.73
CA ARG A 82 -0.65 -19.68 4.68
C ARG A 82 -0.50 -21.12 4.18
N GLN A 83 0.06 -22.01 5.00
CA GLN A 83 0.35 -23.39 4.62
C GLN A 83 -0.90 -24.29 4.48
N GLY A 84 -2.10 -23.79 4.81
CA GLY A 84 -3.33 -24.58 4.83
C GLY A 84 -4.47 -24.07 3.94
N PRO A 85 -5.36 -24.96 3.45
CA PRO A 85 -6.46 -24.63 2.54
C PRO A 85 -7.49 -23.70 3.18
N LYS A 86 -7.95 -22.68 2.43
CA LYS A 86 -8.96 -21.70 2.89
C LYS A 86 -10.27 -22.44 3.19
N LEU A 87 -10.56 -22.67 4.47
CA LEU A 87 -11.81 -23.25 4.93
C LEU A 87 -12.90 -22.18 4.80
N GLY A 88 -13.91 -22.46 3.98
CA GLY A 88 -15.12 -21.68 3.84
C GLY A 88 -16.01 -21.79 5.07
N ARG A 89 -16.90 -20.81 5.25
CA ARG A 89 -17.77 -20.69 6.44
C ARG A 89 -18.68 -21.93 6.66
N ASN A 90 -19.07 -22.63 5.60
CA ASN A 90 -19.94 -23.82 5.67
C ASN A 90 -19.20 -25.15 5.49
N ASP A 91 -17.89 -25.14 5.28
CA ASP A 91 -17.10 -26.36 5.07
C ASP A 91 -17.08 -27.24 6.31
N PRO A 92 -16.89 -28.58 6.17
CA PRO A 92 -16.72 -29.46 7.31
C PRO A 92 -15.50 -29.04 8.14
N CYS A 93 -15.65 -29.01 9.46
CA CYS A 93 -14.57 -28.61 10.34
C CYS A 93 -13.54 -29.75 10.48
N PRO A 94 -12.22 -29.48 10.31
CA PRO A 94 -11.17 -30.49 10.45
C PRO A 94 -10.96 -30.99 11.89
N LEU A 95 -11.58 -30.36 12.89
CA LEU A 95 -11.62 -30.86 14.26
C LEU A 95 -12.86 -31.74 14.52
N ASP A 96 -13.98 -31.44 13.85
CA ASP A 96 -15.27 -32.09 14.04
C ASP A 96 -15.98 -32.28 12.67
N ALA A 97 -15.95 -33.49 12.10
CA ALA A 97 -16.54 -33.77 10.78
C ALA A 97 -18.07 -33.53 10.70
N ASN A 98 -18.77 -33.57 11.84
CA ASN A 98 -20.22 -33.36 11.94
C ASN A 98 -20.64 -31.88 12.06
N LYS A 99 -19.69 -30.94 12.13
CA LYS A 99 -19.98 -29.51 12.32
C LYS A 99 -19.41 -28.68 11.18
N LYS A 100 -20.19 -27.69 10.73
CA LYS A 100 -19.73 -26.66 9.79
C LYS A 100 -18.68 -25.77 10.48
N PHE A 101 -17.70 -25.27 9.73
CA PHE A 101 -16.60 -24.43 10.25
C PHE A 101 -17.12 -23.25 11.08
N LYS A 102 -18.18 -22.56 10.63
CA LYS A 102 -18.84 -21.47 11.37
C LYS A 102 -19.41 -21.82 12.74
N ASN A 103 -19.72 -23.10 12.97
CA ASN A 103 -20.29 -23.60 14.22
C ASN A 103 -19.22 -24.29 15.11
N CYS A 104 -17.95 -24.25 14.71
CA CYS A 104 -16.81 -24.79 15.46
C CYS A 104 -15.69 -23.74 15.50
N CYS A 105 -14.54 -23.97 14.87
CA CYS A 105 -13.40 -23.04 14.89
C CYS A 105 -13.74 -21.61 14.41
N GLY A 106 -14.67 -21.48 13.45
CA GLY A 106 -15.08 -20.21 12.87
C GLY A 106 -16.13 -19.45 13.69
N ALA A 107 -16.61 -19.99 14.81
CA ALA A 107 -17.63 -19.35 15.64
C ALA A 107 -17.14 -18.03 16.26
N THR A 108 -15.84 -17.94 16.57
CA THR A 108 -15.19 -16.74 17.14
C THR A 108 -14.53 -15.85 16.08
N GLY A 109 -14.79 -16.08 14.79
CA GLY A 109 -14.20 -15.32 13.69
C GLY A 109 -12.79 -15.76 13.28
N ALA A 110 -12.31 -16.91 13.77
CA ALA A 110 -11.02 -17.46 13.34
C ALA A 110 -11.06 -17.86 11.85
N LYS A 111 -9.96 -17.59 11.14
CA LYS A 111 -9.82 -17.90 9.70
C LYS A 111 -9.31 -19.33 9.43
N GLY A 112 -9.10 -20.13 10.46
CA GLY A 112 -8.67 -21.52 10.36
C GLY A 112 -8.81 -22.26 11.69
N CYS A 113 -8.68 -23.59 11.65
CA CYS A 113 -8.57 -24.41 12.85
C CYS A 113 -7.10 -24.63 13.16
N LEU A 114 -6.59 -24.00 14.22
CA LEU A 114 -5.31 -24.42 14.81
C LEU A 114 -5.61 -25.54 15.79
N LYS A 115 -5.06 -26.74 15.57
CA LYS A 115 -4.88 -27.69 16.66
C LYS A 115 -3.84 -27.06 17.59
N VAL A 116 -4.28 -26.58 18.75
CA VAL A 116 -3.35 -26.28 19.85
C VAL A 116 -2.83 -27.65 20.28
N GLY A 117 -1.59 -27.96 19.87
CA GLY A 117 -0.93 -29.19 20.30
C GLY A 117 -0.79 -29.20 21.82
N ALA A 118 -0.97 -30.38 22.42
CA ALA A 118 -0.47 -30.69 23.75
C ALA A 118 1.05 -30.85 23.70
#